data_AF-G9K4F8-F1
#
_entry.id   AF-G9K4F8-F1
#
_cell.length_a   1.000
_cell.length_b   1.000
_cell.length_c   1.000
_cell.angle_alpha   90.00
_cell.angle_beta   90.00
_cell.angle_gamma   90.00
#
_symmetry.space_group_name_H-M   'P 1'
#
loop_
_entity.id
_entity.type
_entity.pdbx_description
1 polymer ?
#
loop_
_entity_poly.entity_id
_entity_poly.type
_entity_poly.pdbx_seq_one_letter_code
_entity_poly.pdbx_strand_id
1 'polypeptide(L)'
;RGNLNTRLRKLDELQEFSAIILAAAGLQRMGWQHRVGQILHPEECMYAVGQGALGVEVRAKDQDMLDLVGVLHDPETLLRCIAERAFLRHLEGGCSVPVAVHTAMKDGQLYLTGGVWSLDGSDSMQETMQATIRVTA
;
A
#
# COMPACT_ATOMS: atom_id res chain seq x y z
N ARG A 1 6.60 -1.62 18.15
CA ARG A 1 5.48 -0.64 18.02
C ARG A 1 5.98 0.78 18.32
N GLY A 2 5.24 1.81 17.90
CA GLY A 2 5.63 3.24 17.98
C GLY A 2 5.62 3.93 16.61
N ASN A 3 5.87 5.23 16.57
CA ASN A 3 6.10 5.97 15.33
C ASN A 3 7.50 5.65 14.73
N LEU A 4 7.81 6.16 13.53
CA LEU A 4 9.08 5.89 12.84
C LEU A 4 10.30 6.24 13.71
N ASN A 5 10.34 7.43 14.32
CA ASN A 5 11.42 7.85 15.21
C ASN A 5 11.67 6.84 16.34
N THR A 6 10.61 6.43 17.03
CA THR A 6 10.73 5.49 18.15
C THR A 6 11.18 4.11 17.69
N ARG A 7 10.74 3.66 16.52
CA ARG A 7 11.15 2.36 15.96
C ARG A 7 12.60 2.36 15.52
N LEU A 8 13.06 3.40 14.82
CA LEU A 8 14.45 3.54 14.40
C LEU A 8 15.37 3.67 15.61
N ARG A 9 15.00 4.48 16.61
CA ARG A 9 15.75 4.56 17.87
C ARG A 9 15.88 3.21 18.56
N LYS A 10 14.81 2.41 18.60
CA LYS A 10 14.87 1.04 19.15
C LYS A 10 15.81 0.13 18.37
N LEU A 11 15.85 0.23 17.05
CA LEU A 11 16.81 -0.51 16.23
C LEU A 11 18.26 -0.07 16.53
N ASP A 12 18.47 1.22 16.75
CA ASP A 12 19.81 1.79 16.97
C ASP A 12 20.33 1.51 18.40
N GLU A 13 19.46 1.57 19.41
CA GLU A 13 19.83 1.51 20.84
C GLU A 13 19.65 0.13 21.47
N LEU A 14 18.65 -0.65 21.04
CA LEU A 14 18.36 -1.96 21.62
C LEU A 14 19.02 -3.05 20.77
N GLN A 15 19.77 -3.94 21.41
CA GLN A 15 20.29 -5.16 20.76
C GLN A 15 19.22 -6.25 20.56
N GLU A 16 17.94 -5.87 20.54
CA GLU A 16 16.80 -6.79 20.37
C GLU A 16 16.52 -7.08 18.89
N PHE A 17 16.82 -6.14 17.99
CA PHE A 17 16.49 -6.24 16.57
C PHE A 17 17.73 -6.14 15.69
N SER A 18 17.88 -7.06 14.74
CA SER A 18 18.91 -6.96 13.69
C SER A 18 18.46 -6.10 12.52
N ALA A 19 17.15 -6.02 12.29
CA ALA A 19 16.51 -5.23 11.24
C ALA A 19 15.04 -4.94 11.61
N ILE A 20 14.43 -3.97 10.94
CA ILE A 20 13.00 -3.69 11.02
C ILE A 20 12.41 -3.48 9.62
N ILE A 21 11.16 -3.88 9.43
CA ILE A 21 10.42 -3.68 8.17
C ILE A 21 9.59 -2.41 8.28
N LEU A 22 9.72 -1.53 7.29
CA LEU A 22 9.05 -0.23 7.21
C LEU A 22 8.61 0.06 5.78
N ALA A 23 7.54 0.84 5.62
CA ALA A 23 7.13 1.34 4.31
C ALA A 23 8.14 2.38 3.80
N ALA A 24 8.70 2.17 2.61
CA ALA A 24 9.65 3.08 1.97
C ALA A 24 9.11 4.51 1.84
N ALA A 25 7.83 4.66 1.48
CA ALA A 25 7.17 5.96 1.35
C ALA A 25 7.20 6.78 2.66
N GLY A 26 7.12 6.12 3.82
CA GLY A 26 7.21 6.79 5.12
C GLY A 26 8.60 7.37 5.37
N LEU A 27 9.66 6.61 5.07
CA LEU A 27 11.05 7.07 5.19
C LEU A 27 11.36 8.19 4.19
N GLN A 28 10.87 8.06 2.96
CA GLN A 28 11.05 9.09 1.92
C GLN A 28 10.42 10.43 2.30
N ARG A 29 9.18 10.42 2.82
CA ARG A 29 8.49 11.64 3.28
C ARG A 29 9.20 12.33 4.44
N MET A 30 9.92 11.56 5.27
CA MET A 30 10.71 12.09 6.37
C MET A 30 12.12 12.57 5.94
N GLY A 31 12.52 12.36 4.68
CA GLY A 31 13.88 12.64 4.22
C GLY A 31 14.93 11.65 4.76
N TRP A 32 14.52 10.43 5.11
CA TRP A 32 15.37 9.39 5.73
C TRP A 32 15.65 8.22 4.79
N GLN A 33 15.73 8.47 3.48
CA GLN A 33 16.05 7.44 2.48
C GLN A 33 17.40 6.76 2.77
N HIS A 34 18.35 7.48 3.37
CA HIS A 34 19.65 6.94 3.79
C HIS A 34 19.56 5.83 4.87
N ARG A 35 18.41 5.68 5.53
CA ARG A 35 18.15 4.61 6.49
C ARG A 35 17.63 3.33 5.82
N VAL A 36 17.30 3.37 4.54
CA VAL A 36 16.81 2.20 3.79
C VAL A 36 18.00 1.30 3.44
N GLY A 37 18.04 0.09 4.02
CA GLY A 37 19.04 -0.91 3.68
C GLY A 37 18.69 -1.72 2.42
N GLN A 38 17.40 -2.04 2.25
CA GLN A 38 16.89 -2.81 1.11
C GLN A 38 15.44 -2.38 0.83
N ILE A 39 15.10 -2.26 -0.46
CA ILE A 39 13.71 -2.21 -0.93
C ILE A 39 13.30 -3.64 -1.24
N LEU A 40 12.23 -4.12 -0.61
CA LEU A 40 11.69 -5.45 -0.86
C LEU A 40 10.79 -5.41 -2.10
N HIS A 41 11.05 -6.28 -3.05
CA HIS A 41 10.25 -6.44 -4.25
C HIS A 41 9.00 -7.31 -3.98
N PRO A 42 7.98 -7.29 -4.86
CA PRO A 42 6.74 -8.04 -4.65
C PRO A 42 6.93 -9.55 -4.48
N GLU A 43 7.98 -10.13 -5.07
CA GLU A 43 8.37 -11.53 -4.93
C GLU A 43 8.89 -11.86 -3.52
N GLU A 44 9.39 -10.86 -2.79
CA GLU A 44 9.88 -10.98 -1.41
C GLU A 44 8.81 -10.60 -0.40
N CYS A 45 8.12 -9.47 -0.63
CA CYS A 45 7.08 -8.95 0.25
C CYS A 45 6.14 -8.01 -0.51
N MET A 46 4.93 -8.50 -0.83
CA MET A 46 3.86 -7.65 -1.34
C MET A 46 3.43 -6.60 -0.30
N TYR A 47 2.90 -5.47 -0.77
CA TYR A 47 2.57 -4.34 0.08
C TYR A 47 1.13 -4.36 0.58
N ALA A 48 0.85 -3.64 1.66
CA ALA A 48 -0.52 -3.49 2.17
C ALA A 48 -1.39 -2.63 1.25
N VAL A 49 -2.70 -2.90 1.16
CA VAL A 49 -3.64 -2.13 0.32
C VAL A 49 -3.52 -0.62 0.52
N GLY A 50 -3.29 0.10 -0.59
CA GLY A 50 -3.11 1.55 -0.60
C GLY A 50 -1.80 2.06 0.00
N GLN A 51 -0.83 1.18 0.30
CA GLN A 51 0.44 1.59 0.89
C GLN A 51 1.17 2.57 -0.03
N GLY A 52 1.53 3.73 0.54
CA GLY A 52 2.22 4.79 -0.19
C GLY A 52 1.29 5.83 -0.81
N ALA A 53 -0.01 5.56 -0.99
CA ALA A 53 -0.98 6.58 -1.37
C ALA A 53 -1.39 7.46 -0.17
N LEU A 54 -1.85 8.69 -0.46
CA LEU A 54 -2.52 9.55 0.52
C LEU A 54 -3.99 9.69 0.10
N GLY A 55 -4.90 9.44 1.04
CA GLY A 55 -6.32 9.69 0.86
C GLY A 55 -6.75 10.93 1.65
N VAL A 56 -7.64 11.73 1.07
CA VAL A 56 -8.25 12.89 1.74
C VAL A 56 -9.71 12.54 2.03
N GLU A 57 -10.07 12.48 3.30
CA GLU A 57 -11.46 12.27 3.72
C GLU A 57 -12.17 13.61 3.87
N VAL A 58 -13.33 13.73 3.21
CA VAL A 58 -14.21 14.91 3.29
C VAL A 58 -15.64 14.46 3.57
N ARG A 59 -16.50 15.39 3.98
CA ARG A 59 -17.93 15.11 4.15
C ARG A 59 -18.57 14.80 2.79
N ALA A 60 -19.32 13.70 2.71
CA ALA A 60 -19.90 13.21 1.45
C ALA A 60 -20.89 14.18 0.75
N LYS A 61 -21.44 15.17 1.47
CA LYS A 61 -22.41 16.15 0.93
C LYS A 61 -21.83 17.56 0.79
N ASP A 62 -20.51 17.71 0.89
CA ASP A 62 -19.82 18.99 0.83
C ASP A 62 -19.17 19.19 -0.55
N GLN A 63 -19.96 19.73 -1.48
CA GLN A 63 -19.54 19.85 -2.88
C GLN A 63 -18.36 20.80 -3.05
N ASP A 64 -18.35 21.91 -2.32
CA ASP A 64 -17.25 22.89 -2.34
C ASP A 64 -15.91 22.22 -1.97
N MET A 65 -15.93 21.37 -0.94
CA MET A 65 -14.74 20.60 -0.55
C MET A 65 -14.35 19.54 -1.58
N LEU A 66 -15.32 18.84 -2.18
CA LEU A 66 -15.07 17.84 -3.23
C LEU A 66 -14.41 18.48 -4.46
N ASP A 67 -14.92 19.63 -4.90
CA ASP A 67 -14.38 20.38 -6.04
C ASP A 67 -12.96 20.87 -5.75
N LEU A 68 -12.72 21.37 -4.53
CA LEU A 68 -11.41 21.86 -4.11
C LEU A 68 -10.35 20.75 -4.08
N VAL A 69 -10.66 19.58 -3.52
CA VAL A 69 -9.68 18.47 -3.40
C VAL A 69 -9.58 17.63 -4.66
N GLY A 70 -10.55 17.73 -5.58
CA GLY A 70 -10.59 16.96 -6.82
C GLY A 70 -9.34 17.14 -7.68
N VAL A 71 -8.71 18.31 -7.64
CA VAL A 71 -7.44 18.62 -8.34
C VAL A 71 -6.26 17.78 -7.84
N LEU A 72 -6.34 17.19 -6.65
CA LEU A 72 -5.29 16.35 -6.06
C LEU A 72 -5.34 14.90 -6.56
N HIS A 73 -6.38 14.51 -7.30
CA HIS A 73 -6.49 13.15 -7.81
C HIS A 73 -5.44 12.87 -8.88
N ASP A 74 -4.66 11.82 -8.63
CA ASP A 74 -3.90 11.12 -9.66
C ASP A 74 -4.75 9.93 -10.19
N PRO A 75 -5.17 9.93 -11.47
CA PRO A 75 -6.04 8.88 -12.01
C PRO A 75 -5.45 7.48 -11.92
N GLU A 76 -4.13 7.33 -12.11
CA GLU A 76 -3.47 6.03 -12.08
C GLU A 76 -3.49 5.44 -10.67
N THR A 77 -3.07 6.22 -9.67
CA THR A 77 -3.12 5.83 -8.26
C THR A 77 -4.55 5.56 -7.80
N LEU A 78 -5.53 6.37 -8.23
CA LEU A 78 -6.94 6.18 -7.89
C LEU A 78 -7.45 4.82 -8.38
N LEU A 79 -7.22 4.46 -9.64
CA LEU A 79 -7.68 3.19 -10.21
C LEU A 79 -7.05 1.99 -9.50
N ARG A 80 -5.74 2.05 -9.26
CA ARG A 80 -5.00 1.02 -8.51
C ARG A 80 -5.55 0.86 -7.09
N CYS A 81 -5.71 1.96 -6.36
CA CYS A 81 -6.27 1.94 -5.00
C CYS A 81 -7.72 1.44 -4.97
N ILE A 82 -8.55 1.74 -5.97
CA ILE A 82 -9.91 1.19 -6.08
C ILE A 82 -9.87 -0.33 -6.20
N ALA A 83 -9.04 -0.87 -7.11
CA ALA A 83 -8.92 -2.32 -7.29
C ALA A 83 -8.44 -3.02 -6.01
N GLU A 84 -7.39 -2.50 -5.37
CA GLU A 84 -6.84 -3.05 -4.13
C GLU A 84 -7.87 -3.02 -2.98
N ARG A 85 -8.60 -1.91 -2.82
CA ARG A 85 -9.63 -1.76 -1.79
C ARG A 85 -10.84 -2.64 -2.05
N ALA A 86 -11.24 -2.82 -3.32
CA ALA A 86 -12.33 -3.70 -3.69
C ALA A 86 -11.98 -5.16 -3.36
N PHE A 87 -10.76 -5.59 -3.68
CA PHE A 87 -10.23 -6.91 -3.32
C PHE A 87 -10.29 -7.15 -1.80
N LEU A 88 -9.70 -6.26 -1.00
CA LEU A 88 -9.68 -6.42 0.46
C LEU A 88 -11.09 -6.39 1.06
N ARG A 89 -11.96 -5.50 0.57
CA ARG A 89 -13.35 -5.40 1.05
C ARG A 89 -14.13 -6.67 0.77
N HIS A 90 -13.92 -7.31 -0.38
CA HIS A 90 -14.62 -8.55 -0.74
C HIS A 90 -14.17 -9.74 0.10
N LEU A 91 -12.90 -9.77 0.52
CA LEU A 91 -12.37 -10.77 1.46
C LEU A 91 -12.76 -10.51 2.92
N GLU A 92 -13.55 -9.47 3.20
CA GLU A 92 -13.88 -9.01 4.56
C GLU A 92 -12.62 -8.77 5.43
N GLY A 93 -11.50 -8.44 4.78
CA GLY A 93 -10.23 -8.22 5.44
C GLY A 93 -10.15 -6.85 6.13
N GLY A 94 -9.47 -6.81 7.28
CA GLY A 94 -9.11 -5.57 7.98
C GLY A 94 -7.59 -5.37 8.09
N CYS A 95 -7.15 -4.35 8.83
CA CYS A 95 -5.71 -4.04 8.98
C CYS A 95 -4.87 -5.15 9.64
N SER A 96 -5.48 -6.17 10.21
CA SER A 96 -4.81 -7.24 10.96
C SER A 96 -4.84 -8.59 10.25
N VAL A 97 -5.39 -8.68 9.03
CA VAL A 97 -5.34 -9.94 8.28
C VAL A 97 -4.09 -9.98 7.39
N PRO A 98 -3.45 -11.15 7.23
CA PRO A 98 -2.29 -11.35 6.36
C PRO A 98 -2.70 -11.33 4.88
N VAL A 99 -3.12 -10.16 4.40
CA VAL A 99 -3.52 -9.89 3.02
C VAL A 99 -2.62 -8.80 2.45
N ALA A 100 -2.11 -9.03 1.25
CA ALA A 100 -1.23 -8.10 0.55
C ALA A 100 -1.59 -8.03 -0.93
N VAL A 101 -1.11 -6.97 -1.57
CA VAL A 101 -1.37 -6.68 -2.98
C VAL A 101 -0.12 -6.16 -3.68
N HIS A 102 -0.13 -6.27 -5.00
CA HIS A 102 0.75 -5.53 -5.89
C HIS A 102 -0.04 -5.13 -7.14
N THR A 103 0.01 -3.86 -7.52
CA THR A 103 -0.65 -3.34 -8.73
C THR A 103 0.31 -2.60 -9.63
N ALA A 104 0.08 -2.74 -10.93
CA ALA A 104 0.80 -2.02 -11.97
C ALA A 104 -0.17 -1.58 -13.08
N MET A 105 0.08 -0.42 -13.68
CA MET A 105 -0.60 0.06 -14.87
C MET A 105 0.40 0.04 -16.02
N LYS A 106 0.12 -0.75 -17.07
CA LYS A 106 0.99 -0.88 -18.24
C LYS A 106 0.16 -1.19 -19.48
N ASP A 107 0.47 -0.54 -20.60
CA ASP A 107 -0.15 -0.81 -21.90
C ASP A 107 -1.70 -0.75 -21.86
N GLY A 108 -2.26 0.16 -21.05
CA GLY A 108 -3.71 0.32 -20.85
C GLY A 108 -4.37 -0.79 -20.03
N GLN A 109 -3.58 -1.65 -19.38
CA GLN A 109 -4.06 -2.69 -18.47
C GLN A 109 -3.71 -2.35 -17.02
N LEU A 110 -4.67 -2.61 -16.13
CA LEU A 110 -4.46 -2.68 -14.69
C LEU A 110 -4.19 -4.13 -14.30
N TYR A 111 -3.03 -4.39 -13.71
CA TYR A 111 -2.68 -5.66 -13.11
C TYR A 111 -2.91 -5.58 -11.60
N LEU A 112 -3.53 -6.61 -11.02
CA LEU A 112 -3.66 -6.80 -9.58
C LEU A 112 -3.22 -8.22 -9.23
N THR A 113 -2.12 -8.32 -8.50
CA THR A 113 -1.74 -9.52 -7.76
C THR A 113 -2.26 -9.35 -6.33
N GLY A 114 -3.05 -10.30 -5.86
CA GLY A 114 -3.55 -10.35 -4.49
C GLY A 114 -3.13 -11.65 -3.82
N GLY A 115 -2.83 -11.60 -2.52
CA GLY A 115 -2.45 -12.78 -1.77
C GLY A 115 -3.00 -12.81 -0.35
N VAL A 116 -3.13 -14.03 0.18
CA VAL A 116 -3.46 -14.34 1.57
C VAL A 116 -2.52 -15.42 2.10
N TRP A 117 -2.09 -15.30 3.36
CA TRP A 117 -1.17 -16.24 4.01
C TRP A 117 -1.71 -16.70 5.37
N SER A 118 -1.28 -17.86 5.85
CA SER A 118 -1.36 -18.17 7.28
C SER A 118 -0.39 -17.30 8.08
N LEU A 119 -0.61 -17.14 9.39
CA LEU A 119 0.23 -16.27 10.23
C LEU A 119 1.69 -16.73 10.34
N ASP A 120 1.92 -18.03 10.23
CA ASP A 120 3.23 -18.67 10.19
C ASP A 120 3.80 -18.76 8.76
N GLY A 121 3.02 -18.40 7.75
CA GLY A 121 3.40 -18.41 6.34
C GLY A 121 3.49 -19.81 5.70
N SER A 122 3.06 -20.86 6.40
CA SER A 122 3.09 -22.24 5.89
C SER A 122 2.12 -22.48 4.73
N ASP A 123 0.97 -21.80 4.75
CA ASP A 123 -0.01 -21.81 3.68
C ASP A 123 -0.12 -20.44 3.03
N SER A 124 -0.26 -20.42 1.70
CA SER A 124 -0.53 -19.18 0.97
C SER A 124 -1.31 -19.42 -0.31
N MET A 125 -2.07 -18.40 -0.72
CA MET A 125 -2.71 -18.33 -2.02
C MET A 125 -2.42 -16.96 -2.62
N GLN A 126 -1.88 -16.93 -3.82
CA GLN A 126 -1.52 -15.72 -4.55
C GLN A 126 -2.01 -15.86 -5.98
N GLU A 127 -2.78 -14.88 -6.45
CA GLU A 127 -3.36 -14.91 -7.79
C GLU A 127 -3.21 -13.55 -8.45
N THR A 128 -3.04 -13.56 -9.78
CA THR A 128 -2.92 -12.33 -10.58
C THR A 128 -4.04 -12.25 -11.61
N MET A 129 -4.72 -11.11 -11.62
CA MET A 129 -5.72 -10.76 -12.63
C MET A 129 -5.35 -9.45 -13.32
N GLN A 130 -5.87 -9.25 -14.53
CA GLN A 130 -5.70 -8.01 -15.29
C GLN A 130 -7.01 -7.56 -15.92
N ALA A 131 -7.18 -6.25 -16.07
CA ALA A 131 -8.33 -5.65 -16.73
C ALA A 131 -7.91 -4.48 -17.62
N THR A 132 -8.56 -4.36 -18.79
CA THR A 132 -8.33 -3.24 -19.69
C THR A 132 -9.05 -2.00 -19.19
N ILE A 133 -8.31 -0.92 -18.99
CA ILE A 133 -8.88 0.37 -18.58
C ILE A 133 -9.10 1.22 -19.82
N ARG A 134 -10.37 1.56 -20.09
CA ARG A 134 -10.73 2.55 -21.11
C ARG A 134 -10.92 3.88 -20.42
N VAL A 135 -9.97 4.79 -20.59
CA VAL A 135 -10.15 6.17 -20.13
C VAL A 135 -11.04 6.86 -21.17
N THR A 136 -12.31 7.06 -20.84
CA THR A 136 -13.16 7.98 -21.60
C THR A 136 -12.76 9.40 -21.22
N ALA A 137 -12.33 10.17 -22.22
CA ALA A 137 -12.07 11.60 -22.10
C ALA A 137 -13.37 12.39 -21.85
#